data_AF-A0A059XH62-F1
#
_entry.id   AF-A0A059XH62-F1
#
_cell.length_a   1.000
_cell.length_b   1.000
_cell.length_c   1.000
_cell.angle_alpha   90.00
_cell.angle_beta   90.00
_cell.angle_gamma   90.00
#
_symmetry.space_group_name_H-M   'P 1'
#
loop_
_entity.id
_entity.type
_entity.pdbx_description
1 polymer ?
#
loop_
_entity_poly.entity_id
_entity_poly.type
_entity_poly.pdbx_seq_one_letter_code
_entity_poly.pdbx_strand_id
1 'polypeptide(L)'
;MDQDINNLLLQHQKRYLIHINKLDNLDQHLKLDKSSYFIITTNTTNKCIFVEQFCYNSDGHIYSILFQGQTAKYLCYIIFHLNYLNIVISIDHALYLGRELMKCELALMLDQKYIQD
;
A
#
# COMPACT_ATOMS: atom_id res chain seq x y z
N MET A 1 -17.31 -3.88 -13.49
CA MET A 1 -16.28 -3.02 -12.86
C MET A 1 -15.16 -3.84 -12.21
N ASP A 2 -15.41 -5.09 -11.78
CA ASP A 2 -14.39 -5.97 -11.16
C ASP A 2 -13.36 -6.59 -12.12
N GLN A 3 -13.58 -6.58 -13.43
CA GLN A 3 -12.66 -7.19 -14.40
C GLN A 3 -11.36 -6.38 -14.61
N ASP A 4 -11.39 -5.06 -14.42
CA ASP A 4 -10.19 -4.22 -14.58
C ASP A 4 -9.24 -4.29 -13.38
N ILE A 5 -9.77 -4.47 -12.16
CA ILE A 5 -8.97 -4.47 -10.93
C ILE A 5 -8.14 -5.74 -10.78
N ASN A 6 -8.65 -6.88 -11.28
CA ASN A 6 -7.88 -8.12 -11.34
C ASN A 6 -6.62 -8.01 -12.20
N ASN A 7 -6.58 -7.07 -13.14
CA ASN A 7 -5.41 -6.78 -13.96
C ASN A 7 -4.45 -5.79 -13.28
N LEU A 8 -4.93 -4.99 -12.33
CA LEU A 8 -4.17 -3.96 -11.61
C LEU A 8 -3.43 -4.52 -10.38
N LEU A 9 -3.90 -5.63 -9.81
CA LEU A 9 -3.34 -6.21 -8.59
C LEU A 9 -2.34 -7.35 -8.86
N LEU A 10 -1.23 -7.34 -8.14
CA LEU A 10 -0.22 -8.38 -8.11
C LEU A 10 -0.73 -9.66 -7.43
N GLN A 11 -0.13 -10.81 -7.74
CA GLN A 11 -0.57 -12.12 -7.24
C GLN A 11 -0.56 -12.24 -5.70
N HIS A 12 0.42 -11.66 -5.03
CA HIS A 12 0.47 -11.66 -3.55
C HIS A 12 -0.65 -10.83 -2.93
N GLN A 13 -1.06 -9.72 -3.58
CA GLN A 13 -2.19 -8.89 -3.13
C GLN A 13 -3.50 -9.69 -3.20
N LYS A 14 -3.69 -10.48 -4.26
CA LYS A 14 -4.86 -11.39 -4.41
C LYS A 14 -4.92 -12.42 -3.29
N ARG A 15 -3.77 -12.98 -2.90
CA ARG A 15 -3.70 -13.93 -1.77
C ARG A 15 -4.14 -13.26 -0.46
N TYR A 16 -3.76 -12.02 -0.24
CA TYR A 16 -4.20 -11.25 0.93
C TYR A 16 -5.71 -11.01 0.93
N LEU A 17 -6.31 -10.64 -0.21
CA LEU A 17 -7.77 -10.50 -0.35
C LEU A 17 -8.53 -11.78 0.06
N ILE A 18 -8.00 -12.97 -0.28
CA ILE A 18 -8.59 -14.24 0.15
C ILE A 18 -8.56 -14.38 1.69
N HIS A 19 -7.49 -13.93 2.33
CA HIS A 19 -7.38 -13.95 3.79
C HIS A 19 -8.30 -12.92 4.45
N ILE A 20 -8.43 -11.71 3.90
CA ILE A 20 -9.41 -10.71 4.38
C ILE A 20 -10.83 -11.26 4.24
N ASN A 21 -11.21 -11.78 3.08
CA ASN A 21 -12.58 -12.30 2.89
C ASN A 21 -12.91 -13.45 3.88
N LYS A 22 -11.90 -14.21 4.31
CA LYS A 22 -12.05 -15.20 5.39
C LYS A 22 -12.19 -14.54 6.77
N LEU A 23 -11.50 -13.42 7.00
CA LEU A 23 -11.53 -12.65 8.25
C LEU A 23 -12.82 -11.81 8.38
N ASP A 24 -13.33 -11.22 7.29
CA ASP A 24 -14.57 -10.43 7.25
C ASP A 24 -15.82 -11.29 7.48
N ASN A 25 -15.73 -12.62 7.29
CA ASN A 25 -16.75 -13.56 7.75
C ASN A 25 -16.75 -13.75 9.29
N LEU A 26 -15.79 -13.13 9.99
CA LEU A 26 -15.76 -12.97 11.43
C LEU A 26 -16.20 -11.53 11.73
N ASP A 27 -17.44 -11.40 12.19
CA ASP A 27 -18.22 -10.17 12.29
C ASP A 27 -17.70 -9.16 13.34
N GLN A 28 -16.47 -8.66 13.18
CA GLN A 28 -15.90 -7.60 14.02
C GLN A 28 -15.04 -6.65 13.18
N HIS A 29 -15.51 -5.40 13.08
CA HIS A 29 -14.77 -4.22 12.63
C HIS A 29 -13.30 -4.25 13.09
N LEU A 30 -12.40 -4.75 12.25
CA LEU A 30 -10.99 -4.85 12.57
C LEU A 30 -10.33 -3.49 12.37
N LYS A 31 -10.02 -2.81 13.47
CA LYS A 31 -9.30 -1.54 13.46
C LYS A 31 -7.80 -1.81 13.24
N LEU A 32 -7.40 -1.97 11.97
CA LEU A 32 -6.04 -2.32 11.54
C LEU A 32 -4.95 -1.29 11.88
N ASP A 33 -5.35 -0.09 12.32
CA ASP A 33 -4.45 1.04 12.61
C ASP A 33 -3.47 0.81 13.79
N LYS A 34 -3.65 -0.21 14.64
CA LYS A 34 -2.78 -0.33 15.83
C LYS A 34 -1.37 -0.89 15.54
N SER A 35 -1.09 -1.41 14.34
CA SER A 35 0.20 -2.04 14.06
C SER A 35 0.64 -2.09 12.58
N SER A 36 0.09 -1.31 11.65
CA SER A 36 0.63 -1.31 10.27
C SER A 36 1.69 -0.24 10.02
N TYR A 37 2.70 -0.53 9.21
CA TYR A 37 3.68 0.47 8.76
C TYR A 37 3.97 0.33 7.26
N PHE A 38 4.44 1.42 6.65
CA PHE A 38 4.80 1.48 5.24
C PHE A 38 6.31 1.58 5.08
N ILE A 39 6.86 0.77 4.18
CA ILE A 39 8.23 0.90 3.68
C ILE A 39 8.14 1.41 2.24
N ILE A 40 8.88 2.47 1.95
CA ILE A 40 8.96 3.01 0.58
C ILE A 40 10.37 2.77 0.06
N THR A 41 10.46 2.17 -1.13
CA THR A 41 11.71 1.98 -1.85
C THR A 41 11.58 2.45 -3.29
N THR A 42 12.71 2.79 -3.91
CA THR A 42 12.74 3.36 -5.25
C THR A 42 13.71 2.58 -6.14
N ASN A 43 13.31 2.30 -7.37
CA ASN A 43 14.18 1.79 -8.42
C ASN A 43 14.46 2.92 -9.42
N THR A 44 15.71 3.37 -9.45
CA THR A 44 16.16 4.49 -10.28
C THR A 44 16.25 4.13 -11.76
N THR A 45 16.60 2.88 -12.10
CA THR A 45 16.70 2.39 -13.48
C THR A 45 15.36 2.48 -14.21
N ASN A 46 14.28 2.05 -13.54
CA ASN A 46 12.95 1.98 -14.14
C ASN A 46 12.01 3.11 -13.69
N LYS A 47 12.53 4.07 -12.91
CA LYS A 47 11.78 5.18 -12.31
C LYS A 47 10.50 4.70 -11.62
N CYS A 48 10.62 3.65 -10.80
CA CYS A 48 9.51 3.04 -10.08
C CYS A 48 9.63 3.28 -8.58
N ILE A 49 8.48 3.50 -7.95
CA ILE A 49 8.31 3.56 -6.50
C ILE A 49 7.59 2.28 -6.08
N PHE A 50 8.10 1.67 -5.02
CA PHE A 50 7.53 0.51 -4.37
C PHE A 50 7.10 0.90 -2.97
N VAL A 51 5.86 0.55 -2.61
CA VAL A 51 5.32 0.77 -1.28
C VAL A 51 4.93 -0.58 -0.73
N GLU A 52 5.54 -0.98 0.37
CA GLU A 52 5.19 -2.20 1.07
C GLU A 52 4.50 -1.86 2.38
N GLN A 53 3.24 -2.26 2.49
CA GLN A 53 2.49 -2.15 3.74
C GLN A 53 2.62 -3.46 4.51
N PHE A 54 3.11 -3.38 5.75
CA PHE A 54 3.10 -4.50 6.68
C PHE A 54 1.87 -4.39 7.57
N CYS A 55 1.09 -5.47 7.64
CA CYS A 55 -0.13 -5.57 8.43
C CYS A 55 -0.04 -6.77 9.38
N TYR A 56 -0.68 -6.65 10.55
CA TYR A 56 -0.78 -7.73 11.53
C TYR A 56 -2.26 -8.10 11.65
N ASN A 57 -2.57 -9.39 11.63
CA ASN A 57 -3.91 -9.87 11.99
C ASN A 57 -4.03 -10.09 13.50
N SER A 58 -5.25 -10.37 13.97
CA SER A 58 -5.56 -10.68 15.37
C SER A 58 -4.78 -11.88 15.92
N ASP A 59 -4.36 -12.79 15.05
CA ASP A 59 -3.65 -14.02 15.40
C ASP A 59 -2.12 -13.81 15.47
N GLY A 60 -1.64 -12.58 15.23
CA GLY A 60 -0.22 -12.23 15.25
C GLY A 60 0.56 -12.56 13.98
N HIS A 61 -0.12 -13.01 12.92
CA HIS A 61 0.51 -13.22 11.61
C HIS A 61 0.76 -11.88 10.91
N ILE A 62 1.96 -11.76 10.36
CA ILE A 62 2.39 -10.62 9.54
C ILE A 62 2.09 -10.92 8.09
N TYR A 63 1.52 -9.92 7.41
CA TYR A 63 1.29 -9.93 5.98
C TYR A 63 1.92 -8.67 5.38
N SER A 64 2.41 -8.77 4.15
CA SER A 64 2.86 -7.60 3.39
C SER A 64 2.12 -7.46 2.07
N ILE A 65 1.82 -6.20 1.72
CA ILE A 65 1.17 -5.82 0.48
C ILE A 65 2.13 -4.90 -0.26
N LEU A 66 2.75 -5.40 -1.33
CA LEU A 66 3.58 -4.60 -2.22
C LEU A 66 2.72 -3.92 -3.30
N PHE A 67 2.80 -2.60 -3.35
CA PHE A 67 2.28 -1.73 -4.39
C PHE A 67 3.43 -1.21 -5.24
N GLN A 68 3.19 -1.05 -6.55
CA GLN A 68 4.16 -0.52 -7.49
C GLN A 68 3.51 0.57 -8.33
N GLY A 69 4.23 1.67 -8.54
CA GLY A 69 3.78 2.76 -9.40
C GLY A 69 4.91 3.70 -9.77
N GLN A 70 4.71 4.49 -10.81
CA GLN A 70 5.69 5.51 -11.23
C GLN A 70 5.36 6.90 -10.67
N THR A 71 4.11 7.12 -10.25
CA THR A 71 3.66 8.42 -9.72
C THR A 71 3.04 8.26 -8.34
N ALA A 72 3.22 9.27 -7.49
CA ALA A 72 2.60 9.36 -6.18
C ALA A 72 1.08 9.34 -6.29
N LYS A 73 0.51 10.04 -7.29
CA LYS A 73 -0.93 10.05 -7.54
C LYS A 73 -1.49 8.65 -7.78
N TYR A 74 -0.83 7.85 -8.62
CA TYR A 74 -1.27 6.50 -8.91
C TYR A 74 -1.18 5.61 -7.67
N LEU A 75 -0.08 5.71 -6.91
CA LEU A 75 0.09 4.97 -5.65
C LEU A 75 -0.96 5.34 -4.60
N CYS A 76 -1.22 6.62 -4.39
CA CYS A 76 -2.29 7.08 -3.49
C CYS A 76 -3.67 6.57 -3.94
N TYR A 77 -3.96 6.58 -5.24
CA TYR A 77 -5.22 6.05 -5.76
C TYR A 77 -5.38 4.56 -5.46
N ILE A 78 -4.36 3.74 -5.73
CA ILE A 78 -4.47 2.29 -5.48
C ILE A 78 -4.42 1.93 -3.99
N ILE A 79 -3.74 2.70 -3.14
CA ILE A 79 -3.63 2.43 -1.71
C ILE A 79 -4.89 2.88 -0.96
N PHE A 80 -5.41 4.09 -1.25
CA PHE A 80 -6.51 4.68 -0.47
C PHE A 80 -7.88 4.50 -1.11
N HIS A 81 -7.95 4.31 -2.43
CA HIS A 81 -9.23 4.32 -3.16
C HIS A 81 -9.70 2.92 -3.57
N LEU A 82 -8.79 1.95 -3.71
CA LEU A 82 -9.18 0.55 -3.85
C LEU A 82 -9.55 0.02 -2.46
N ASN A 83 -10.79 0.29 -2.03
CA ASN A 83 -11.44 -0.23 -0.81
C ASN A 83 -11.43 -1.76 -0.69
N TYR A 84 -10.94 -2.47 -1.70
CA TYR A 84 -10.86 -3.92 -1.76
C TYR A 84 -9.92 -4.52 -0.73
N LEU A 85 -8.85 -3.81 -0.34
CA LEU A 85 -7.85 -4.35 0.58
C LEU A 85 -8.20 -4.15 2.06
N ASN A 86 -9.41 -3.66 2.38
CA ASN A 86 -9.86 -3.30 3.75
C ASN A 86 -8.77 -2.54 4.56
N ILE A 87 -8.01 -1.69 3.85
CA ILE A 87 -6.91 -0.94 4.43
C ILE A 87 -7.51 0.28 5.12
N VAL A 88 -7.57 0.22 6.46
CA VAL A 88 -7.88 1.38 7.29
C VAL A 88 -6.57 2.08 7.61
N ILE A 89 -6.43 3.32 7.12
CA ILE A 89 -5.27 4.18 7.40
C ILE A 89 -5.80 5.47 8.02
N SER A 90 -5.28 5.84 9.20
CA SER A 90 -5.57 7.14 9.79
C SER A 90 -5.22 8.30 8.84
N ILE A 91 -5.93 9.42 8.93
CA ILE A 91 -5.67 10.61 8.11
C ILE A 91 -4.21 11.08 8.20
N ASP A 92 -3.61 11.05 9.40
CA ASP A 92 -2.21 11.45 9.60
C ASP A 92 -1.23 10.57 8.82
N HIS A 93 -1.41 9.25 8.87
CA HIS A 93 -0.60 8.32 8.09
C HIS A 93 -0.83 8.48 6.58
N ALA A 94 -2.06 8.75 6.14
CA ALA A 94 -2.36 8.99 4.73
C ALA A 94 -1.67 10.25 4.21
N LEU A 95 -1.69 11.33 4.99
CA LEU A 95 -0.99 12.59 4.68
C LEU A 95 0.54 12.41 4.69
N TYR A 96 1.08 11.68 5.67
CA TYR A 96 2.51 11.33 5.73
C TYR A 96 2.92 10.54 4.48
N LEU A 97 2.19 9.47 4.17
CA LEU A 97 2.48 8.61 3.03
C LEU A 97 2.43 9.40 1.72
N GLY A 98 1.39 10.22 1.51
CA GLY A 98 1.29 11.06 0.32
C GLY A 98 2.48 12.02 0.14
N ARG A 99 2.98 12.60 1.24
CA ARG A 99 4.16 13.47 1.23
C ARG A 99 5.42 12.71 0.84
N GLU A 100 5.67 11.55 1.45
CA GLU A 100 6.85 10.75 1.13
C GLU A 100 6.81 10.23 -0.31
N LEU A 101 5.64 9.85 -0.82
CA LEU A 101 5.50 9.44 -2.23
C LEU A 101 5.81 10.56 -3.20
N MET A 102 5.38 11.79 -2.91
CA MET A 102 5.75 12.97 -3.71
C MET A 102 7.26 13.23 -3.68
N LYS A 103 7.90 13.09 -2.51
CA LYS A 103 9.37 13.18 -2.38
C LYS A 103 10.07 12.10 -3.21
N CYS A 104 9.60 10.85 -3.18
CA CYS A 104 10.15 9.77 -4.00
C CYS A 104 10.03 10.06 -5.49
N GLU A 105 8.85 10.50 -5.94
CA GLU A 105 8.60 10.82 -7.35
C GLU A 105 9.53 11.94 -7.82
N LEU A 106 9.63 13.03 -7.06
CA LEU A 106 10.55 14.13 -7.36
C LEU A 106 12.02 13.68 -7.37
N ALA A 107 12.44 12.90 -6.37
CA ALA A 107 13.81 12.39 -6.32
C ALA A 107 14.14 11.52 -7.54
N LEU A 108 13.20 10.66 -7.96
CA LEU A 108 13.35 9.87 -9.18
C LEU A 108 13.40 10.76 -10.43
N MET A 109 12.53 11.77 -10.55
CA MET A 109 12.53 12.69 -11.69
C MET A 109 13.83 13.49 -11.80
N LEU A 110 14.44 13.83 -10.66
CA LEU A 110 15.66 14.63 -10.59
C LEU A 110 16.95 13.81 -10.55
N ASP A 111 16.86 12.47 -10.65
CA ASP A 111 18.00 11.55 -10.49
C ASP A 111 18.73 11.73 -9.15
N GLN A 112 17.98 12.05 -8.10
CA GLN A 112 18.46 12.22 -6.75
C GLN A 112 18.15 11.00 -5.88
N LYS A 113 18.96 10.82 -4.83
CA LYS A 113 18.70 9.80 -3.82
C LYS A 113 17.53 10.23 -2.95
N TYR A 114 16.48 9.42 -2.91
CA TYR A 114 15.41 9.56 -1.94
C TYR A 114 15.91 9.25 -0.52
N ILE A 115 15.54 10.10 0.44
CA ILE A 115 15.76 9.90 1.87
C ILE A 115 14.39 10.08 2.54
N GLN A 116 13.94 9.03 3.20
CA GLN A 116 12.73 9.06 4.01
C GLN A 116 12.98 9.88 5.28
N ASP A 117 11.98 10.66 5.69
CA ASP A 117 12.01 11.37 6.98
C ASP A 117 12.18 10.41 8.17
#